data_AF-A0A2G2QL04-F1
#
_entry.id   AF-A0A2G2QL04-F1
#
_cell.length_a   1.000
_cell.length_b   1.000
_cell.length_c   1.000
_cell.angle_alpha   90.00
_cell.angle_beta   90.00
_cell.angle_gamma   90.00
#
_symmetry.space_group_name_H-M   'P 1'
#
loop_
_entity.id
_entity.type
_entity.pdbx_description
1 polymer ?
#
loop_
_entity_poly.entity_id
_entity_poly.type
_entity_poly.pdbx_seq_one_letter_code
_entity_poly.pdbx_strand_id
1 'polypeptide(L)' 'MAEIAKATKWLPHTIRGAISGALKKRLGLTITSEKIEGRGRTYKIAS' A
#
# COMPACT_ATOMS: atom_id res chain seq x y z
N MET A 1 -4.47 0.18 -5.05
CA MET A 1 -4.55 -1.22 -4.60
C MET A 1 -4.23 -2.17 -5.74
N ALA A 2 -4.77 -1.94 -6.95
CA ALA A 2 -4.53 -2.79 -8.11
C ALA A 2 -3.04 -2.98 -8.44
N GLU A 3 -2.20 -1.94 -8.34
CA GLU A 3 -0.77 -2.07 -8.64
C GLU A 3 -0.03 -2.96 -7.65
N ILE A 4 -0.23 -2.78 -6.34
CA ILE A 4 0.40 -3.63 -5.32
C ILE A 4 -0.10 -5.06 -5.45
N ALA A 5 -1.41 -5.26 -5.63
CA ALA A 5 -1.99 -6.58 -5.85
C ALA A 5 -1.42 -7.26 -7.11
N LYS A 6 -1.18 -6.52 -8.18
CA LYS A 6 -0.59 -7.04 -9.41
C LYS A 6 0.89 -7.39 -9.24
N ALA A 7 1.64 -6.55 -8.51
CA ALA A 7 3.07 -6.76 -8.26
C ALA A 7 3.35 -7.89 -7.28
N THR A 8 2.57 -8.01 -6.20
CA THR A 8 2.79 -8.99 -5.13
C THR A 8 1.89 -10.22 -5.24
N LYS A 9 0.88 -10.19 -6.12
CA LYS A 9 -0.19 -11.20 -6.21
C LYS A 9 -0.96 -11.39 -4.90
N TRP A 10 -0.98 -10.38 -4.04
CA TRP A 10 -1.70 -10.44 -2.76
C TRP A 10 -3.16 -10.01 -2.90
N LEU A 11 -3.99 -10.60 -2.03
CA LEU A 11 -5.38 -10.18 -1.88
C LEU A 11 -5.46 -8.79 -1.22
N PRO A 12 -6.54 -8.03 -1.45
CA PRO A 12 -6.68 -6.67 -0.93
C PRO A 12 -6.57 -6.56 0.59
N HIS A 13 -7.06 -7.55 1.33
CA HIS A 13 -6.99 -7.57 2.80
C HIS A 13 -5.57 -7.85 3.31
N THR A 14 -4.79 -8.68 2.61
CA THR A 14 -3.38 -8.93 2.90
C THR A 14 -2.55 -7.66 2.72
N ILE A 15 -2.80 -6.92 1.64
CA ILE A 15 -2.12 -5.64 1.38
C ILE A 15 -2.39 -4.63 2.49
N ARG A 16 -3.65 -4.50 2.93
CA ARG A 16 -3.99 -3.63 4.08
C ARG A 16 -3.28 -4.07 5.36
N GLY A 17 -3.24 -5.36 5.63
CA GLY A 17 -2.53 -5.93 6.78
C GLY A 17 -1.03 -5.62 6.75
N ALA A 18 -0.39 -5.81 5.59
CA ALA A 18 1.02 -5.50 5.38
C ALA A 18 1.32 -4.00 5.55
N ILE A 19 0.46 -3.12 5.00
CA ILE A 19 0.63 -1.66 5.14
C ILE A 19 0.51 -1.21 6.60
N SER A 20 -0.52 -1.66 7.32
CA SER A 20 -0.75 -1.22 8.70
C SER A 20 0.23 -1.87 9.69
N GLY A 21 0.43 -3.18 9.57
CA GLY A 21 1.22 -3.96 10.52
C GLY A 21 2.72 -3.92 10.21
N ALA A 22 3.13 -4.41 9.05
CA ALA A 22 4.54 -4.55 8.73
C ALA A 22 5.19 -3.19 8.41
N LEU A 23 4.58 -2.40 7.53
CA LEU A 23 5.17 -1.14 7.06
C LEU A 23 5.05 -0.03 8.10
N LYS A 24 3.83 0.32 8.54
CA LYS A 24 3.64 1.40 9.52
C LYS A 24 4.08 1.01 10.93
N LYS A 25 3.55 -0.08 11.50
CA LYS A 25 3.77 -0.40 12.92
C LYS A 25 5.14 -1.00 13.20
N ARG A 26 5.57 -1.98 12.40
CA ARG A 26 6.84 -2.69 12.66
C ARG A 26 8.06 -1.93 12.14
N LEU A 27 7.98 -1.37 10.94
CA LEU A 27 9.09 -0.66 10.29
C LEU A 27 9.06 0.86 10.49
N GLY A 28 7.99 1.41 11.08
CA GLY A 28 7.87 2.87 11.32
C GLY A 28 7.75 3.69 10.04
N LEU A 29 7.45 3.06 8.89
CA LEU A 29 7.45 3.73 7.60
C LEU A 29 6.17 4.56 7.41
N THR A 30 6.36 5.81 7.00
CA THR A 30 5.24 6.68 6.63
C THR A 30 4.73 6.26 5.27
N ILE A 31 3.53 5.68 5.22
CA ILE A 31 2.87 5.33 3.95
C ILE A 31 1.86 6.42 3.61
N THR A 32 2.05 7.10 2.49
CA THR A 32 1.08 8.03 1.90
C THR A 32 0.20 7.29 0.90
N SER A 33 -1.07 7.68 0.81
CA SER A 33 -1.99 7.16 -0.18
C SER A 33 -2.54 8.30 -1.00
N GLU A 34 -2.42 8.20 -2.31
CA GLU A 34 -2.92 9.19 -3.25
C GLU A 34 -3.95 8.54 -4.17
N LYS A 35 -4.97 9.31 -4.54
CA LYS A 35 -5.94 8.87 -5.55
C LYS A 35 -5.58 9.58 -6.84
N ILE A 36 -5.03 8.83 -7.79
CA ILE A 36 -4.69 9.34 -9.11
C ILE A 36 -5.88 9.05 -10.04
N GLU A 37 -6.43 10.11 -10.63
CA GLU A 37 -7.52 9.99 -11.58
C GLU A 37 -7.09 9.13 -12.79
N GLY A 38 -7.93 8.16 -13.20
CA GLY A 38 -7.60 7.19 -14.25
C GLY A 38 -6.71 6.01 -13.84
N ARG A 39 -5.91 6.10 -12.76
CA ARG A 39 -5.01 5.01 -12.29
C ARG A 39 -5.51 4.31 -11.02
N GLY A 40 -6.38 4.99 -10.27
CA GLY A 40 -6.89 4.52 -9.00
C GLY A 40 -6.00 4.92 -7.82
N ARG A 41 -6.07 4.14 -6.72
CA ARG A 41 -5.39 4.48 -5.46
C ARG A 41 -3.97 3.95 -5.43
N THR A 42 -2.98 4.84 -5.41
CA THR A 42 -1.56 4.54 -5.25
C THR A 42 -1.13 4.69 -3.80
N TYR A 43 -0.14 3.90 -3.40
CA TYR A 43 0.50 4.01 -2.08
C TYR A 43 1.99 4.20 -2.29
N LYS A 44 2.58 5.16 -1.58
CA LYS A 44 4.02 5.42 -1.58
C LYS A 44 4.55 5.39 -0.16
N ILE A 45 5.80 5.03 -0.01
CA ILE A 45 6.55 5.27 1.21
C ILE A 45 7.03 6.73 1.12
N ALA A 46 6.54 7.58 2.00
CA ALA A 46 7.10 8.90 2.21
C ALA A 46 8.38 8.71 3.01
N SER A 47 9.50 9.01 2.36
CA SER A 47 10.81 9.12 3.00
C SER A 47 10.88 10.33 3.90
#